data_AF-A0A954LAW7-F1
#
_entry.id   AF-A0A954LAW7-F1
#
_cell.length_a   1.000
_cell.length_b   1.000
_cell.length_c   1.000
_cell.angle_alpha   90.00
_cell.angle_beta   90.00
_cell.angle_gamma   90.00
#
_symmetry.space_group_name_H-M   'P 1'
#
loop_
_entity.id
_entity.type
_entity.pdbx_description
1 polymer ?
#
loop_
_entity_poly.entity_id
_entity_poly.type
_entity_poly.pdbx_seq_one_letter_code
_entity_poly.pdbx_strand_id
1 'polypeptide(L)'
;MRLAGVRFVVSVLVLMIVGSHSAAFAQQLTRDVPYVQSPHERQVLDIYAPDNARDLPVVFWIHGGGWQAGDKTDVQLKPQVFTHRGFVFV
;
A
#
# COMPACT_ATOMS: atom_id res chain seq x y z
N MET A 1 13.94 -28.32 41.16
CA MET A 1 13.70 -28.60 39.72
C MET A 1 12.51 -27.87 39.08
N ARG A 2 11.69 -27.07 39.80
CA ARG A 2 10.50 -26.39 39.21
C ARG A 2 10.74 -25.00 38.59
N LEU A 3 11.88 -24.36 38.87
CA LEU A 3 12.17 -22.96 38.46
C LEU A 3 12.71 -22.82 37.03
N ALA A 4 13.34 -23.84 36.47
CA ALA A 4 13.92 -23.80 35.12
C ALA A 4 12.85 -23.83 34.01
N GLY A 5 11.78 -24.61 34.20
CA GLY A 5 10.67 -24.67 33.25
C GLY A 5 9.88 -23.37 33.17
N VAL A 6 9.69 -22.66 34.30
CA VAL A 6 8.99 -21.37 34.32
C VAL A 6 9.77 -20.29 33.58
N ARG A 7 11.11 -20.25 33.74
CA ARG A 7 11.97 -19.29 33.02
C ARG A 7 12.00 -19.56 31.52
N PHE A 8 11.99 -20.82 31.11
CA PHE A 8 11.92 -21.19 29.69
C PHE A 8 10.59 -20.78 29.04
N VAL A 9 9.47 -21.04 29.72
CA VAL A 9 8.13 -20.65 29.24
C VAL A 9 7.99 -19.12 29.15
N VAL A 10 8.49 -18.38 30.14
CA VAL A 10 8.47 -16.90 30.13
C VAL A 10 9.34 -16.33 29.01
N SER A 11 10.54 -16.88 28.77
CA SER A 11 11.40 -16.43 27.66
C SER A 11 10.79 -16.70 26.28
N VAL A 12 10.11 -17.83 26.09
CA VAL A 12 9.39 -18.14 24.84
C VAL A 12 8.21 -17.18 24.64
N LEU A 13 7.46 -16.88 25.70
CA LEU A 13 6.36 -15.91 25.66
C LEU A 13 6.84 -14.50 25.31
N VAL A 14 7.95 -14.04 25.88
CA VAL A 14 8.55 -12.74 25.56
C VAL A 14 9.01 -12.68 24.11
N LEU A 15 9.61 -13.76 23.57
CA LEU A 15 10.05 -13.82 22.18
C LEU A 15 8.88 -13.76 21.18
N MET A 16 7.73 -14.38 21.51
CA MET A 16 6.52 -14.30 20.67
C MET A 16 5.86 -12.92 20.69
N ILE A 17 5.95 -12.18 21.80
CA ILE A 17 5.41 -10.82 21.92
C ILE A 17 6.26 -9.81 21.14
N VAL A 18 7.58 -9.98 21.12
CA VAL A 18 8.51 -9.07 20.41
C VAL A 18 8.50 -9.30 18.89
N GLY A 19 8.18 -10.50 18.41
CA GLY A 19 8.18 -10.83 16.97
C GLY A 19 7.03 -10.26 16.13
N SER A 20 6.04 -9.61 16.75
CA SER A 20 4.73 -9.33 16.12
C SER A 20 4.45 -7.84 15.86
N HIS A 21 5.43 -7.06 15.40
CA HIS A 21 5.19 -5.64 15.02
C HIS A 21 5.93 -5.23 13.74
N SER A 22 5.79 -6.00 12.67
CA SER A 22 5.86 -5.40 11.33
C SER A 22 4.43 -5.10 10.91
N ALA A 23 3.92 -3.93 11.29
CA ALA A 23 2.77 -3.38 10.60
C ALA A 23 3.24 -3.07 9.18
N ALA A 24 3.10 -4.05 8.28
CA ALA A 24 3.23 -3.79 6.87
C ALA A 24 2.20 -2.71 6.54
N PHE A 25 2.66 -1.52 6.14
CA PHE A 25 1.79 -0.49 5.59
C PHE A 25 1.21 -1.05 4.29
N ALA A 26 0.05 -1.69 4.38
CA ALA A 26 -0.69 -2.10 3.21
C ALA A 26 -1.31 -0.81 2.64
N GLN A 27 -0.87 -0.39 1.46
CA GLN A 27 -1.58 0.66 0.73
C GLN A 27 -2.95 0.12 0.30
N GLN A 28 -4.00 0.90 0.50
CA GLN A 28 -5.32 0.63 -0.03
C GLN A 28 -5.34 1.02 -1.51
N LEU A 29 -5.72 0.07 -2.36
CA LEU A 29 -5.87 0.26 -3.80
C LEU A 29 -7.36 0.23 -4.17
N THR A 30 -7.87 1.33 -4.70
CA THR A 30 -9.18 1.39 -5.36
C THR A 30 -8.95 1.42 -6.87
N ARG A 31 -9.36 0.34 -7.56
CA ARG A 31 -9.16 0.22 -9.00
C ARG A 31 -10.32 0.81 -9.80
N ASP A 32 -10.00 1.18 -11.03
CA ASP A 32 -10.96 1.45 -12.10
C ASP A 32 -11.99 2.55 -11.77
N VAL A 33 -11.55 3.61 -11.07
CA VAL A 33 -12.38 4.75 -10.71
C VAL A 33 -12.68 5.59 -11.96
N PRO A 34 -13.93 5.69 -12.42
CA PRO A 34 -14.26 6.45 -13.62
C PRO A 34 -14.21 7.95 -13.37
N TYR A 35 -13.63 8.70 -14.32
CA TYR A 35 -13.53 10.17 -14.20
C TYR A 35 -14.43 10.93 -15.19
N VAL A 36 -15.22 10.22 -15.98
CA VAL A 36 -16.24 10.79 -16.88
C VAL A 36 -17.57 10.05 -16.72
N GLN A 37 -18.66 10.69 -17.15
CA GLN A 37 -19.96 10.04 -17.28
C GLN A 37 -19.91 9.03 -18.44
N SER A 38 -20.45 7.83 -18.23
CA SER A 38 -20.46 6.73 -19.22
C SER A 38 -19.05 6.39 -19.77
N PRO A 39 -18.13 5.89 -18.92
CA PRO A 39 -16.72 5.74 -19.25
C PRO A 39 -16.43 4.60 -20.24
N HIS A 40 -15.45 4.82 -21.12
CA HIS A 40 -14.69 3.72 -21.75
C HIS A 40 -13.81 3.03 -20.70
N GLU A 41 -13.41 1.77 -20.91
CA GLU A 41 -12.48 1.01 -20.05
C GLU A 41 -11.11 1.69 -19.83
N ARG A 42 -10.76 2.71 -20.62
CA ARG A 42 -9.51 3.47 -20.51
C ARG A 42 -9.71 4.82 -19.81
N GLN A 43 -10.96 5.18 -19.50
CA GLN A 43 -11.33 6.44 -18.84
C GLN A 43 -11.53 6.19 -17.34
N VAL A 44 -10.57 5.50 -16.74
CA VAL A 44 -10.56 5.09 -15.34
C VAL A 44 -9.18 5.30 -14.71
N LEU A 45 -9.14 5.45 -13.39
CA LEU A 45 -7.93 5.68 -12.60
C LEU A 45 -7.78 4.62 -11.50
N ASP A 46 -6.54 4.31 -11.12
CA ASP A 46 -6.25 3.52 -9.92
C ASP A 46 -5.76 4.46 -8.83
N ILE A 47 -6.34 4.36 -7.63
CA ILE A 47 -5.99 5.22 -6.50
C ILE A 47 -5.30 4.37 -5.44
N TYR A 48 -4.04 4.69 -5.16
CA TYR A 48 -3.24 4.09 -4.10
C TYR A 48 -3.11 5.08 -2.94
N ALA A 49 -3.60 4.69 -1.77
CA ALA A 49 -3.58 5.54 -0.57
C ALA A 49 -3.08 4.76 0.65
N PRO A 50 -2.36 5.40 1.59
CA PRO A 50 -2.13 4.80 2.90
C PRO A 50 -3.46 4.67 3.67
N ASP A 51 -3.50 3.78 4.67
CA ASP A 51 -4.65 3.63 5.55
C ASP A 51 -5.03 4.97 6.20
N ASN A 52 -6.34 5.25 6.27
CA ASN A 52 -6.90 6.47 6.85
C ASN A 52 -6.40 7.78 6.22
N ALA A 53 -5.97 7.77 4.94
CA ALA A 53 -5.56 8.96 4.22
C ALA A 53 -6.62 10.08 4.28
N ARG A 54 -6.21 11.27 4.72
CA ARG A 54 -7.01 12.51 4.75
C ARG A 54 -6.10 13.70 4.44
N ASP A 55 -6.55 14.58 3.56
CA ASP A 55 -5.87 15.84 3.19
C ASP A 55 -4.37 15.67 2.82
N LEU A 56 -4.01 14.52 2.23
CA LEU A 56 -2.65 14.24 1.77
C LEU A 56 -2.39 14.82 0.38
N PRO A 57 -1.15 15.23 0.07
CA PRO A 57 -0.77 15.62 -1.28
C PRO A 57 -0.93 14.46 -2.27
N VAL A 58 -1.26 14.79 -3.51
CA VAL A 58 -1.48 13.81 -4.60
C VAL A 58 -0.33 13.85 -5.59
N VAL A 59 0.19 12.68 -5.93
CA VAL A 59 1.03 12.47 -7.11
C VAL A 59 0.16 11.86 -8.20
N PHE A 60 -0.04 12.60 -9.29
CA PHE A 60 -0.80 12.15 -10.45
C PHE A 60 0.17 11.72 -11.55
N TRP A 61 0.20 10.45 -11.89
CA TRP A 61 1.12 9.86 -12.85
C TRP A 61 0.41 9.58 -14.18
N ILE A 62 1.11 9.90 -15.27
CA ILE A 62 0.64 9.65 -16.63
C ILE A 62 1.61 8.68 -17.29
N HIS A 63 1.10 7.56 -17.78
CA HIS A 63 1.91 6.55 -18.42
C HIS A 63 2.52 7.02 -19.74
N GLY A 64 3.62 6.38 -20.13
CA GLY A 64 4.29 6.63 -21.41
C GLY A 64 3.68 5.81 -22.55
N GLY A 65 4.53 5.36 -23.47
CA GLY A 65 4.13 4.48 -24.58
C GLY A 65 3.78 5.21 -25.88
N GLY A 66 4.16 6.48 -26.01
CA GLY A 66 4.13 7.21 -27.27
C GLY A 66 2.75 7.28 -27.93
N TRP A 67 1.68 7.32 -27.12
CA TRP A 67 0.27 7.30 -27.54
C TRP A 67 -0.17 6.04 -28.31
N GLN A 68 0.61 4.97 -28.27
CA GLN A 68 0.34 3.74 -29.01
C GLN A 68 0.19 2.52 -28.09
N ALA A 69 0.77 2.56 -26.90
CA ALA A 69 0.78 1.45 -25.95
C ALA A 69 0.84 1.92 -24.50
N GLY A 70 0.74 0.97 -23.56
CA GLY A 70 0.80 1.19 -22.11
C GLY A 70 -0.57 1.39 -21.47
N ASP A 71 -0.62 1.25 -20.16
CA ASP A 71 -1.82 1.48 -19.36
C ASP A 71 -1.48 1.91 -17.92
N LYS A 72 -2.52 2.10 -17.08
CA LYS A 72 -2.41 2.57 -15.69
C LYS A 72 -1.68 1.60 -14.76
N THR A 73 -1.37 0.38 -15.18
CA THR A 73 -0.68 -0.63 -14.37
C THR A 73 0.85 -0.53 -14.43
N ASP A 74 1.41 0.27 -15.35
CA ASP A 74 2.86 0.47 -15.54
C ASP A 74 3.53 1.35 -14.46
N VAL A 75 3.15 1.16 -13.20
CA VAL A 75 3.54 2.01 -12.06
C VAL A 75 4.74 1.46 -11.28
N GLN A 76 5.01 0.15 -11.33
CA GLN A 76 6.08 -0.53 -10.59
C GLN A 76 6.09 -0.13 -9.09
N LEU A 77 7.23 0.27 -8.53
CA LEU A 77 7.39 0.62 -7.11
C LEU A 77 6.88 2.02 -6.74
N LYS A 78 6.47 2.84 -7.72
CA LYS A 78 6.09 4.24 -7.48
C LYS A 78 4.97 4.38 -6.43
N PRO A 79 3.85 3.63 -6.51
CA PRO A 79 2.77 3.79 -5.55
C PRO A 79 3.22 3.49 -4.12
N GLN A 80 3.99 2.40 -3.92
CA GLN A 80 4.54 2.06 -2.62
C GLN A 80 5.46 3.16 -2.07
N VAL A 81 6.35 3.71 -2.92
CA VAL A 81 7.30 4.75 -2.51
C VAL A 81 6.58 6.05 -2.11
N PHE A 82 5.56 6.46 -2.86
CA PHE A 82 4.83 7.69 -2.57
C PHE A 82 3.86 7.54 -1.40
N THR A 83 3.14 6.42 -1.29
CA THR A 83 2.26 6.13 -0.14
C THR A 83 3.05 6.05 1.16
N HIS A 84 4.25 5.46 1.17
CA HIS A 84 5.15 5.46 2.34
C HIS A 84 5.62 6.87 2.77
N ARG A 85 5.57 7.85 1.87
CA ARG A 85 5.98 9.23 2.14
C ARG A 85 4.79 10.15 2.46
N GLY A 86 3.60 9.60 2.64
CA GLY A 86 2.41 10.37 2.98
C GLY A 86 1.73 11.04 1.78
N PHE A 87 1.84 10.44 0.60
CA PHE A 87 1.13 10.88 -0.60
C PHE A 87 0.04 9.88 -0.99
N VAL A 88 -1.01 10.38 -1.64
CA VAL A 88 -1.87 9.55 -2.49
C VAL A 88 -1.23 9.48 -3.87
N PHE A 89 -1.17 8.29 -4.46
CA PHE A 89 -0.67 8.08 -5.82
C PHE A 89 -1.83 7.68 -6.73
N VAL A 90 -1.98 8.38 -7.85
CA VAL A 90 -3.01 8.17 -8.87
C VAL A 90 -2.34 7.93 -10.21
#